data_AF-A0A6B0SBW8-F1
#
_entry.id   AF-A0A6B0SBW8-F1
#
_cell.length_a   1.000
_cell.length_b   1.000
_cell.length_c   1.000
_cell.angle_alpha   90.00
_cell.angle_beta   90.00
_cell.angle_gamma   90.00
#
_symmetry.space_group_name_H-M   'P 1'
#
loop_
_entity.id
_entity.type
_entity.pdbx_description
1 polymer ?
#
loop_
_entity_poly.entity_id
_entity_poly.type
_entity_poly.pdbx_seq_one_letter_code
_entity_poly.pdbx_strand_id
1 'polypeptide(L)'
;MHQNLKPSNLLLDADQKMKIADFGLSNNYQPGEKLCTFCGTPAFAALEIFWGWMYLGPLVDVWSLGIVLYIMVNEFEPFKGQDYQEMKQSVLTGHYH
;
A
#
# COMPACT_ATOMS: atom_id res chain seq x y z
N MET A 1 12.30 -2.63 -2.62
CA MET A 1 10.86 -2.58 -2.32
C MET A 1 10.55 -1.17 -1.85
N HIS A 2 9.40 -0.62 -2.24
CA HIS A 2 9.06 0.79 -2.03
C HIS A 2 8.39 1.08 -0.66
N GLN A 3 7.48 0.23 -0.19
CA GLN A 3 6.76 0.35 1.09
C GLN A 3 5.85 1.59 1.27
N ASN A 4 5.65 2.40 0.23
CA ASN A 4 4.84 3.62 0.30
C ASN A 4 4.23 4.00 -1.05
N LEU A 5 3.77 3.00 -1.80
CA LEU A 5 3.08 3.21 -3.06
C LEU A 5 1.66 3.75 -2.79
N LYS A 6 1.40 4.95 -3.29
CA LYS A 6 0.12 5.67 -3.17
C LYS A 6 0.01 6.67 -4.33
N PRO A 7 -1.20 7.17 -4.66
CA PRO A 7 -1.37 8.07 -5.80
C PRO A 7 -0.48 9.31 -5.75
N SER A 8 -0.25 9.90 -4.56
CA SER A 8 0.62 11.08 -4.43
C SER A 8 2.11 10.81 -4.69
N ASN A 9 2.53 9.55 -4.71
CA ASN A 9 3.89 9.11 -5.05
C ASN A 9 4.00 8.58 -6.48
N LEU A 10 2.90 8.63 -7.27
CA LEU A 10 2.86 8.29 -8.69
C LEU A 10 2.66 9.56 -9.50
N LEU A 11 3.77 10.11 -9.98
CA LEU A 11 3.80 11.36 -10.73
C LEU A 11 3.64 11.10 -12.23
N LEU A 12 3.22 12.13 -12.97
CA LEU A 12 3.20 12.12 -14.44
C LEU A 12 4.23 13.12 -14.96
N ASP A 13 5.03 12.71 -15.93
CA ASP A 13 5.88 13.63 -16.68
C ASP A 13 5.10 14.38 -17.77
N ALA A 14 5.78 15.26 -18.51
CA ALA A 14 5.17 16.05 -19.58
C ALA A 14 4.57 15.21 -20.72
N ASP A 15 5.03 13.96 -20.88
CA ASP A 15 4.52 13.00 -21.87
C ASP A 15 3.41 12.11 -21.31
N GLN A 16 2.87 12.42 -20.13
CA GLN A 16 1.90 11.60 -19.38
C GLN A 16 2.42 10.20 -19.03
N LYS A 17 3.75 10.01 -18.90
CA LYS A 17 4.31 8.75 -18.42
C LYS A 17 4.38 8.75 -16.90
N MET A 18 3.94 7.65 -16.30
CA MET A 18 3.99 7.46 -14.86
C MET A 18 5.43 7.31 -14.36
N LYS A 19 5.76 8.02 -13.28
CA LYS A 19 7.04 7.99 -12.57
C LYS A 19 6.77 7.74 -11.08
N ILE A 20 7.50 6.80 -10.49
CA ILE A 20 7.43 6.54 -9.05
C ILE A 20 8.38 7.51 -8.34
N ALA A 21 7.93 8.13 -7.26
CA ALA A 21 8.69 9.08 -6.46
C ALA A 21 8.66 8.70 -4.96
N ASP A 22 9.52 9.36 -4.18
CA ASP A 22 9.62 9.20 -2.71
C ASP A 22 10.03 7.80 -2.24
N PHE A 23 11.31 7.48 -2.45
CA PHE A 23 11.95 6.25 -1.96
C PHE A 23 12.43 6.36 -0.50
N GLY A 24 11.97 7.35 0.28
CA GLY A 24 12.47 7.59 1.64
C GLY A 24 12.20 6.45 2.63
N LEU A 25 11.18 5.63 2.36
CA LEU A 25 10.85 4.42 3.12
C LEU A 25 11.25 3.12 2.40
N SER A 26 11.96 3.23 1.28
CA SER A 26 12.35 2.04 0.52
C SER A 26 13.43 1.24 1.23
N ASN A 27 13.35 -0.08 1.10
CA ASN A 27 14.35 -0.99 1.65
C ASN A 27 14.78 -2.04 0.62
N ASN A 28 16.02 -2.48 0.76
CA ASN A 28 16.52 -3.67 0.08
C ASN A 28 15.88 -4.88 0.75
N TYR A 29 15.58 -5.90 -0.05
CA TYR A 29 15.10 -7.18 0.46
C TYR A 29 15.96 -8.28 -0.15
N GLN A 30 16.23 -9.34 0.61
CA GLN A 30 16.80 -10.56 0.06
C GLN A 30 15.68 -11.58 -0.22
N PRO A 31 15.75 -12.34 -1.32
CA PRO A 31 14.79 -13.41 -1.56
C PRO A 31 14.72 -14.39 -0.38
N GLY A 32 13.51 -14.60 0.16
CA GLY A 32 13.28 -15.45 1.33
C GLY A 32 13.40 -14.74 2.69
N GLU A 33 13.91 -13.50 2.73
CA GLU A 33 13.95 -12.69 3.93
C GLU A 33 12.56 -12.11 4.23
N LYS A 34 12.15 -12.20 5.51
CA LYS A 34 10.90 -11.62 5.98
C LYS A 34 11.18 -10.36 6.80
N LEU A 35 10.28 -9.39 6.67
CA LEU A 35 10.35 -8.11 7.35
C LEU A 35 9.22 -8.01 8.39
N CYS A 36 9.41 -7.20 9.42
CA CYS A 36 8.41 -6.97 10.48
C CYS A 36 8.16 -5.47 10.76
N THR A 37 8.65 -4.59 9.90
CA THR A 37 8.51 -3.13 10.07
C THR A 37 7.14 -2.65 9.63
N PHE A 38 6.51 -1.83 10.47
CA PHE A 38 5.34 -1.05 10.09
C PHE A 38 5.80 0.26 9.43
N CYS A 39 5.71 0.33 8.11
CA CYS A 39 6.09 1.51 7.32
C CYS A 39 5.03 1.77 6.25
N GLY A 40 4.91 3.03 5.82
CA GLY A 40 3.98 3.45 4.78
C GLY A 40 2.69 4.10 5.32
N THR A 41 1.75 4.33 4.40
CA THR A 41 0.48 5.00 4.68
C THR A 41 -0.60 3.94 5.01
N PRO A 42 -1.27 3.98 6.18
CA PRO A 42 -2.18 2.90 6.61
C PRO A 42 -3.27 2.50 5.61
N ALA A 43 -3.86 3.46 4.89
CA ALA A 43 -4.89 3.19 3.88
C ALA A 43 -4.41 2.32 2.70
N PHE A 44 -3.09 2.17 2.52
CA PHE A 44 -2.47 1.38 1.45
C PHE A 44 -1.72 0.14 1.99
N ALA A 45 -1.76 -0.09 3.30
CA ALA A 45 -1.03 -1.16 3.95
C ALA A 45 -1.76 -2.50 3.81
N ALA A 46 -1.00 -3.58 3.66
CA ALA A 46 -1.53 -4.93 3.56
C ALA A 46 -2.02 -5.46 4.93
N LEU A 47 -2.92 -6.43 4.91
CA LEU A 47 -3.50 -7.06 6.11
C LEU A 47 -2.44 -7.65 7.07
N GLU A 48 -1.38 -8.25 6.54
CA GLU A 48 -0.27 -8.79 7.34
C GLU A 48 0.47 -7.70 8.15
N ILE A 49 0.48 -6.46 7.66
CA ILE A 49 1.04 -5.31 8.37
C ILE A 49 0.18 -4.97 9.60
N PHE A 50 -1.15 -5.03 9.46
CA PHE A 50 -2.09 -4.78 10.55
C PHE A 50 -2.11 -5.87 11.62
N TRP A 51 -1.73 -7.09 11.27
CA TRP A 51 -1.51 -8.18 12.22
C TRP A 51 -0.11 -8.19 12.85
N GLY A 52 0.80 -7.32 12.40
CA GLY A 52 2.19 -7.32 12.85
C GLY A 52 2.94 -8.59 12.47
N TRP A 53 2.51 -9.27 11.41
CA TRP A 53 3.13 -10.51 10.94
C TRP A 53 4.41 -10.22 10.18
N MET A 54 5.30 -11.21 10.17
CA MET A 54 6.45 -11.17 9.28
C MET A 54 6.00 -11.40 7.84
N TYR A 55 6.41 -10.53 6.92
CA TYR A 55 5.93 -10.51 5.54
C TYR A 55 7.06 -10.56 4.52
N LEU A 56 6.74 -11.03 3.31
CA LEU A 56 7.62 -10.93 2.15
C LEU A 56 7.43 -9.56 1.53
N GLY A 57 8.49 -8.76 1.53
CA GLY A 57 8.43 -7.36 1.12
C GLY A 57 7.66 -7.09 -0.19
N PRO A 58 8.03 -7.73 -1.31
CA PRO A 58 7.39 -7.46 -2.60
C PRO A 58 5.86 -7.62 -2.64
N LEU A 59 5.29 -8.52 -1.82
CA LEU A 59 3.84 -8.76 -1.81
C LEU A 59 3.05 -7.59 -1.23
N VAL A 60 3.65 -6.85 -0.29
CA VAL A 60 3.02 -5.66 0.31
C VAL A 60 2.93 -4.52 -0.71
N ASP A 61 3.95 -4.34 -1.56
CA ASP A 61 3.90 -3.36 -2.65
C ASP A 61 2.79 -3.72 -3.67
N VAL A 62 2.58 -5.01 -3.96
CA VAL A 62 1.50 -5.49 -4.86
C VAL A 62 0.12 -5.15 -4.27
N TRP A 63 -0.07 -5.31 -2.97
CA TRP A 63 -1.30 -4.90 -2.29
C TRP A 63 -1.57 -3.40 -2.46
N SER A 64 -0.57 -2.56 -2.18
CA SER A 64 -0.69 -1.11 -2.35
C SER A 64 -1.02 -0.72 -3.80
N LEU A 65 -0.44 -1.41 -4.79
CA LEU A 65 -0.78 -1.20 -6.20
C LEU A 65 -2.22 -1.58 -6.53
N GLY A 66 -2.78 -2.62 -5.90
CA GLY A 66 -4.20 -2.97 -6.05
C GLY A 66 -5.12 -1.85 -5.56
N ILE A 67 -4.79 -1.23 -4.42
CA ILE A 67 -5.52 -0.09 -3.88
C ILE A 67 -5.41 1.13 -4.80
N VAL A 68 -4.20 1.41 -5.30
CA VAL A 68 -3.97 2.47 -6.29
C VAL A 68 -4.82 2.27 -7.54
N LEU A 69 -4.81 1.06 -8.11
CA LEU A 69 -5.60 0.72 -9.30
C LEU A 69 -7.09 0.92 -9.03
N TYR A 70 -7.57 0.47 -7.87
CA TYR A 70 -8.96 0.64 -7.46
C TYR A 70 -9.35 2.13 -7.46
N ILE A 71 -8.51 2.99 -6.85
CA ILE A 71 -8.75 4.44 -6.78
C ILE A 71 -8.74 5.06 -8.17
N MET A 72 -7.84 4.65 -9.05
CA MET A 72 -7.77 5.18 -10.42
C MET A 72 -9.05 4.90 -11.22
N VAL A 73 -9.74 3.78 -10.94
CA VAL A 73 -10.95 3.37 -11.66
C VAL A 73 -12.23 3.89 -11.00
N ASN A 74 -12.26 3.96 -9.67
CA ASN A 74 -13.47 4.27 -8.91
C ASN A 74 -13.48 5.67 -8.29
N GLU A 75 -12.35 6.41 -8.33
CA GLU A 75 -12.17 7.75 -7.73
C GLU A 75 -12.23 7.77 -6.18
N PHE A 76 -12.35 6.62 -5.53
CA PHE A 76 -12.37 6.50 -4.07
C PHE A 76 -11.57 5.31 -3.56
N GLU A 77 -11.13 5.37 -2.30
CA GLU A 77 -10.40 4.27 -1.65
C GLU A 77 -11.31 3.04 -1.40
N PRO A 78 -10.82 1.81 -1.62
CA PRO A 78 -11.61 0.59 -1.45
C PRO A 78 -11.97 0.31 0.01
N PHE A 79 -11.03 0.56 0.93
CA PHE A 79 -11.19 0.33 2.36
C PHE A 79 -11.32 1.67 3.08
N LYS A 80 -12.45 1.91 3.74
CA LYS A 80 -12.77 3.16 4.43
C LYS A 80 -13.42 2.88 5.78
N GLY A 81 -13.38 3.87 6.66
CA GLY A 81 -14.06 3.86 7.96
C GLY A 81 -14.15 5.28 8.51
N GLN A 82 -15.05 5.51 9.47
CA GLN A 82 -15.17 6.81 10.15
C GLN A 82 -13.96 7.08 11.04
N ASP A 83 -13.28 6.03 11.48
CA ASP A 83 -12.03 6.09 12.23
C ASP A 83 -11.03 5.00 11.77
N TYR A 84 -9.87 5.00 12.42
CA TYR A 84 -8.80 4.04 12.15
C TYR A 84 -9.21 2.59 12.42
N GLN A 85 -10.04 2.33 13.44
CA GLN A 85 -10.46 0.96 13.78
C GLN A 85 -11.41 0.41 12.74
N GLU A 86 -12.39 1.21 12.28
CA GLU A 86 -13.30 0.81 11.22
C GLU A 86 -12.55 0.56 9.90
N MET A 87 -11.63 1.45 9.52
CA MET A 87 -10.82 1.27 8.31
C MET A 87 -9.95 0.01 8.42
N LYS A 88 -9.29 -0.21 9.56
CA LYS A 88 -8.53 -1.43 9.82
C LYS A 88 -9.41 -2.68 9.70
N GLN A 89 -10.63 -2.65 10.22
CA GLN A 89 -11.54 -3.79 10.15
C GLN A 89 -11.99 -4.08 8.71
N SER A 90 -12.25 -3.04 7.91
CA SER A 90 -12.55 -3.17 6.47
C SER A 90 -11.40 -3.86 5.72
N VAL A 91 -10.15 -3.47 5.98
CA VAL A 91 -8.96 -4.14 5.42
C VAL A 91 -8.88 -5.60 5.85
N LEU A 92 -9.01 -5.88 7.15
CA LEU A 92 -8.85 -7.24 7.69
C LEU A 92 -9.96 -8.21 7.26
N THR A 93 -11.15 -7.70 6.98
CA THR A 93 -12.29 -8.51 6.50
C THR A 93 -12.33 -8.61 4.97
N GLY A 94 -11.51 -7.84 4.25
CA GLY A 94 -11.54 -7.76 2.80
C GLY A 94 -12.83 -7.20 2.23
N HIS A 95 -13.64 -6.48 3.02
CA HIS A 95 -14.84 -5.80 2.54
C HIS A 95 -14.46 -4.46 1.93
N TYR A 96 -14.59 -4.35 0.62
CA TYR A 96 -14.42 -3.13 -0.17
C TYR A 96 -15.73 -2.74 -0.85
N HIS A 97 -15.87 -1.46 -1.18
CA HIS A 97 -17.05 -0.89 -1.82
C HIS A 97 -17.06 -1.05 -3.34
#